data_AF-A0AB37T4A1-F1
#
_entry.id   AF-A0AB37T4A1-F1
#
_cell.length_a   1.000
_cell.length_b   1.000
_cell.length_c   1.000
_cell.angle_alpha   90.00
_cell.angle_beta   90.00
_cell.angle_gamma   90.00
#
_symmetry.space_group_name_H-M   'P 1'
#
loop_
_entity.id
_entity.type
_entity.pdbx_description
1 polymer ?
#
loop_
_entity_poly.entity_id
_entity_poly.type
_entity_poly.pdbx_seq_one_letter_code
_entity_poly.pdbx_strand_id
1 'polypeptide(L)'
;MDGDLAVTRMLPFDKAKINLYSYRHTYAQRHADAGVEPDVLRELMDHKKLSTTQIYYRVGEKRRRAAVDKVATMQFDRHGNRIWREAKALLESEQARRAVGEVAVPYGRCSEPSNVAASGQDCPLRFRCVGCGHYSTDVSYLPDLERHLADLLRYRERLVATVDADEWARNEALPSDEEINRVRRLIDRVKADLDDLTDEDRAEIEEATAVVRRNRTRITSLGMPRIRQPLPDIRPERTA
;
A
#
# COMPACT_ATOMS: atom_id res chain seq x y z
N MET A 1 7.03 -31.89 -13.07
CA MET A 1 7.43 -30.84 -14.04
C MET A 1 6.17 -30.49 -14.81
N ASP A 2 5.43 -29.49 -14.35
CA ASP A 2 4.26 -28.97 -15.08
C ASP A 2 4.59 -27.53 -15.45
N GLY A 3 4.76 -27.30 -16.75
CA GLY A 3 5.17 -26.03 -17.31
C GLY A 3 4.06 -24.99 -17.19
N ASP A 4 4.45 -23.79 -16.76
CA ASP A 4 3.64 -22.57 -16.80
C ASP A 4 3.22 -22.31 -18.26
N LEU A 5 1.96 -22.64 -18.58
CA LEU A 5 1.34 -22.26 -19.85
C LEU A 5 1.08 -20.75 -19.82
N ALA A 6 1.92 -19.98 -20.51
CA ALA A 6 1.72 -18.56 -20.70
C ALA A 6 0.37 -18.31 -21.40
N VAL A 7 -0.48 -17.47 -20.80
CA VAL A 7 -1.80 -17.13 -21.36
C VAL A 7 -1.61 -16.35 -22.66
N THR A 8 -1.95 -16.96 -23.79
CA THR A 8 -1.75 -16.39 -25.14
C THR A 8 -2.94 -15.60 -25.67
N ARG A 9 -4.11 -15.68 -25.01
CA ARG A 9 -5.34 -15.00 -25.44
C ARG A 9 -6.28 -14.75 -24.25
N MET A 10 -6.74 -13.50 -24.07
CA MET A 10 -7.79 -13.19 -23.09
C MET A 10 -9.15 -13.55 -23.66
N LEU A 11 -9.89 -14.42 -22.97
CA LEU A 11 -11.27 -14.78 -23.30
C LEU A 11 -12.22 -14.17 -22.26
N PRO A 12 -13.46 -13.84 -22.63
CA PRO A 12 -14.47 -13.39 -21.68
C PRO A 12 -14.67 -14.41 -20.55
N PHE A 13 -14.87 -13.93 -19.32
CA PHE A 13 -15.14 -14.80 -18.19
C PHE A 13 -16.47 -15.53 -18.36
N ASP A 14 -16.46 -16.84 -18.16
CA ASP A 14 -17.65 -17.67 -18.20
C ASP A 14 -18.59 -17.32 -17.03
N LYS A 15 -19.68 -16.62 -17.34
CA LYS A 15 -20.65 -16.17 -16.34
C LYS A 15 -21.36 -17.33 -15.63
N ALA A 16 -21.39 -18.53 -16.18
CA ALA A 16 -21.96 -19.70 -15.50
C ALA A 16 -21.18 -20.08 -14.23
N LYS A 17 -19.91 -19.64 -14.11
CA LYS A 17 -19.09 -19.83 -12.92
C LYS A 17 -19.40 -18.85 -11.78
N ILE A 18 -20.19 -17.79 -12.05
CA ILE A 18 -20.62 -16.83 -11.04
C ILE A 18 -21.88 -17.39 -10.35
N ASN A 19 -21.67 -18.10 -9.25
CA ASN A 19 -22.73 -18.67 -8.43
C ASN A 19 -22.61 -18.21 -6.96
N LEU A 20 -23.64 -18.44 -6.15
CA LEU A 20 -23.64 -18.04 -4.73
C LEU A 20 -22.43 -18.58 -3.95
N TYR A 21 -21.99 -19.80 -4.26
CA TYR A 21 -20.84 -20.42 -3.61
C TYR A 21 -19.51 -19.73 -3.99
N SER A 22 -19.40 -19.19 -5.21
CA SER A 22 -18.24 -18.42 -5.67
C SER A 22 -18.08 -17.11 -4.91
N TYR A 23 -19.18 -16.45 -4.50
CA TYR A 23 -19.13 -15.27 -3.65
C TYR A 23 -18.60 -15.61 -2.26
N ARG A 24 -19.05 -16.74 -1.69
CA ARG A 24 -18.58 -17.23 -0.40
C ARG A 24 -17.08 -17.57 -0.43
N HIS A 25 -16.61 -18.20 -1.50
CA HIS A 25 -15.18 -18.45 -1.72
C HIS A 25 -14.38 -17.15 -1.88
N THR A 26 -14.92 -16.18 -2.62
CA THR A 26 -14.27 -14.88 -2.81
C THR A 26 -14.18 -14.09 -1.50
N TYR A 27 -15.24 -14.13 -0.68
CA TYR A 27 -15.25 -13.57 0.66
C TYR A 27 -14.13 -14.21 1.50
N ALA A 28 -14.10 -15.54 1.59
CA ALA A 28 -13.10 -16.26 2.37
C ALA A 28 -11.67 -15.98 1.89
N GLN A 29 -11.43 -16.04 0.58
CA GLN A 29 -10.11 -15.77 0.01
C GLN A 29 -9.67 -14.33 0.27
N ARG A 30 -10.57 -13.34 0.15
CA ARG A 30 -10.23 -11.94 0.48
C ARG A 30 -9.86 -11.77 1.95
N HIS A 31 -10.52 -12.48 2.86
CA HIS A 31 -10.21 -12.41 4.29
C HIS A 31 -8.91 -13.14 4.62
N ALA A 32 -8.63 -14.28 3.98
CA ALA A 32 -7.33 -14.95 4.07
C ALA A 32 -6.20 -14.08 3.48
N ASP A 33 -6.44 -13.44 2.34
CA ASP A 33 -5.51 -12.51 1.69
C ASP A 33 -5.28 -11.26 2.57
N ALA A 34 -6.31 -10.77 3.26
CA ALA A 34 -6.23 -9.68 4.23
C ALA A 34 -5.57 -10.07 5.57
N GLY A 35 -5.26 -11.36 5.79
CA GLY A 35 -4.49 -11.82 6.94
C GLY A 35 -5.32 -12.22 8.17
N VAL A 36 -6.63 -12.46 8.03
CA VAL A 36 -7.46 -13.00 9.11
C VAL A 36 -6.93 -14.38 9.53
N GLU A 37 -6.91 -14.68 10.84
CA GLU A 37 -6.49 -15.99 11.36
C GLU A 37 -7.38 -17.14 10.85
N PRO A 38 -6.84 -18.34 10.56
CA PRO A 38 -7.63 -19.48 10.11
C PRO A 38 -8.75 -19.89 11.09
N ASP A 39 -8.54 -19.75 12.40
CA ASP A 39 -9.56 -20.07 13.41
C ASP A 39 -10.70 -19.05 13.43
N VAL A 40 -10.39 -17.76 13.24
CA VAL A 40 -11.38 -16.68 13.13
C VAL A 40 -12.15 -16.78 11.82
N LEU A 41 -11.46 -17.01 10.70
CA LEU A 41 -12.12 -17.20 9.41
C LEU A 41 -12.98 -18.47 9.42
N ARG A 42 -12.57 -19.51 10.15
CA ARG A 42 -13.37 -20.73 10.34
C ARG A 42 -14.69 -20.40 11.04
N GLU A 43 -14.67 -19.55 12.06
CA GLU A 43 -15.90 -19.11 12.75
C GLU A 43 -16.78 -18.22 11.87
N LEU A 44 -16.19 -17.23 11.18
CA LEU A 44 -16.91 -16.36 10.23
C LEU A 44 -17.55 -17.15 9.08
N MET A 45 -16.88 -18.21 8.66
CA MET A 45 -17.35 -19.14 7.65
C MET A 45 -18.19 -20.28 8.24
N ASP A 46 -18.46 -20.33 9.55
CA ASP A 46 -19.20 -21.43 10.18
C ASP A 46 -18.72 -22.84 9.74
N HIS A 47 -17.40 -23.00 9.65
CA HIS A 47 -16.78 -24.26 9.27
C HIS A 47 -16.55 -25.13 10.49
N LYS A 48 -17.10 -26.35 10.48
CA LYS A 48 -16.93 -27.31 11.58
C LYS A 48 -15.49 -27.82 11.77
N LYS A 49 -14.69 -27.81 10.70
CA LYS A 49 -13.31 -28.30 10.70
C LYS A 49 -12.37 -27.20 10.23
N LEU A 50 -11.28 -26.99 10.97
CA LEU A 50 -10.25 -26.03 10.60
C LEU A 50 -9.60 -26.36 9.24
N SER A 51 -9.46 -27.64 8.92
CA SER A 51 -8.94 -28.10 7.63
C SER A 51 -9.73 -27.58 6.43
N THR A 52 -11.04 -27.33 6.59
CA THR A 52 -11.88 -26.76 5.52
C THR A 52 -11.57 -25.29 5.27
N THR A 53 -11.19 -24.53 6.30
CA THR A 53 -10.77 -23.13 6.16
C THR A 53 -9.33 -23.01 5.71
N GLN A 54 -8.47 -23.96 6.07
CA GLN A 54 -7.07 -24.00 5.66
C GLN A 54 -6.86 -24.07 4.15
N ILE A 55 -7.87 -24.49 3.36
CA ILE A 55 -7.80 -24.48 1.89
C ILE A 55 -7.58 -23.07 1.32
N TYR A 56 -8.00 -22.04 2.05
CA TYR A 56 -7.80 -20.64 1.68
C TYR A 56 -6.40 -20.13 2.03
N TYR A 57 -5.62 -20.92 2.77
CA TYR A 57 -4.27 -20.57 3.22
C TYR A 57 -3.22 -21.49 2.59
N ARG A 58 -2.52 -21.02 1.56
CA ARG A 58 -1.32 -21.72 1.07
C ARG A 58 -0.17 -21.59 2.09
N VAL A 59 0.76 -22.56 2.15
CA VAL A 59 1.96 -22.48 3.04
C VAL A 59 2.78 -21.21 2.80
N GLY A 60 2.74 -20.65 1.58
CA GLY A 60 3.29 -19.33 1.27
C GLY A 60 2.61 -18.17 2.01
N GLU A 61 1.38 -18.33 2.49
CA GLU A 61 0.63 -17.31 3.23
C GLU A 61 1.06 -17.18 4.68
N LYS A 62 1.48 -18.26 5.34
CA LYS A 62 2.10 -18.16 6.67
C LYS A 62 3.41 -17.37 6.61
N ARG A 63 4.27 -17.66 5.62
CA ARG A 63 5.50 -16.90 5.36
C ARG A 63 5.21 -15.45 4.94
N ARG A 64 4.18 -15.25 4.11
CA ARG A 64 3.69 -13.92 3.71
C ARG A 64 3.23 -13.13 4.93
N ARG A 65 2.48 -13.75 5.84
CA ARG A 65 1.99 -13.12 7.05
C ARG A 65 3.12 -12.75 8.00
N ALA A 66 4.03 -13.68 8.27
CA ALA A 66 5.22 -13.39 9.07
C ALA A 66 6.03 -12.22 8.48
N ALA A 67 6.13 -12.15 7.15
CA ALA A 67 6.77 -11.02 6.47
C ALA A 67 5.98 -9.70 6.61
N VAL A 68 4.64 -9.73 6.51
CA VAL A 68 3.78 -8.55 6.71
C VAL A 68 3.86 -8.06 8.15
N ASP A 69 3.78 -8.97 9.13
CA ASP A 69 3.85 -8.66 10.56
C ASP A 69 5.21 -8.04 10.89
N LYS A 70 6.30 -8.59 10.34
CA LYS A 70 7.66 -8.06 10.54
C LYS A 70 7.82 -6.66 9.94
N VAL A 71 7.31 -6.42 8.73
CA VAL A 71 7.31 -5.09 8.10
C VAL A 71 6.42 -4.10 8.88
N ALA A 72 5.30 -4.56 9.44
CA ALA A 72 4.39 -3.72 10.23
C ALA A 72 5.04 -3.17 11.51
N THR A 73 6.03 -3.87 12.09
CA THR A 73 6.81 -3.34 13.23
C THR A 73 7.63 -2.09 12.89
N MET A 74 7.90 -1.88 11.60
CA MET A 74 8.65 -0.76 11.03
C MET A 74 7.70 0.17 10.25
N GLN A 75 6.58 0.54 10.87
CA GLN A 75 5.62 1.50 10.33
C GLN A 75 5.90 2.91 10.86
N PHE A 76 5.80 3.88 9.96
CA PHE A 76 6.10 5.29 10.18
C PHE A 76 4.90 6.16 9.83
N ASP A 77 4.69 7.24 10.59
CA ASP A 77 3.76 8.30 10.22
C ASP A 77 4.37 9.20 9.13
N ARG A 78 3.59 10.19 8.68
CA ARG A 78 4.02 11.21 7.70
C ARG A 78 5.27 12.01 8.08
N HIS A 79 5.63 12.05 9.36
CA HIS A 79 6.79 12.77 9.89
C HIS A 79 7.99 11.86 10.13
N GLY A 80 7.86 10.56 9.88
CA GLY A 80 8.90 9.57 10.15
C GLY A 80 9.00 9.21 11.63
N ASN A 81 7.91 9.32 12.40
CA ASN A 81 7.84 8.77 13.75
C ASN A 81 7.32 7.33 13.70
N ARG A 82 7.89 6.45 14.52
CA ARG A 82 7.44 5.07 14.66
C ARG A 82 6.04 5.03 15.27
N ILE A 83 5.10 4.44 14.54
CA ILE A 83 3.72 4.22 15.03
C ILE A 83 3.67 3.04 16.03
N TRP A 84 4.65 2.13 15.96
CA TRP A 84 4.58 0.80 16.55
C TRP A 84 5.35 0.58 17.87
N ARG A 85 5.80 1.64 18.58
CA ARG A 85 6.63 1.47 19.80
C ARG A 85 5.88 0.98 21.07
N GLU A 86 4.54 0.92 21.09
CA GLU A 86 3.78 0.54 22.30
C GLU A 86 2.87 -0.71 22.11
N ALA A 87 2.91 -1.36 20.95
CA ALA A 87 1.90 -2.34 20.54
C ALA A 87 2.25 -3.82 20.79
N LYS A 88 3.19 -4.14 21.69
CA LYS A 88 3.43 -5.54 22.09
C LYS A 88 2.26 -6.16 22.89
N ALA A 89 1.26 -5.33 23.26
CA ALA A 89 0.11 -5.70 24.08
C ALA A 89 -1.26 -5.47 23.41
N LEU A 90 -1.32 -5.21 22.08
CA LEU A 90 -2.60 -5.10 21.37
C LEU A 90 -3.08 -6.51 20.99
N LEU A 91 -4.29 -6.87 21.43
CA LEU A 91 -4.93 -8.15 21.11
C LEU A 91 -5.04 -8.33 19.58
N GLU A 92 -5.06 -9.57 19.09
CA GLU A 92 -5.30 -9.92 17.67
C GLU A 92 -6.49 -9.14 17.06
N SER A 93 -7.48 -8.78 17.87
CA SER A 93 -8.63 -7.95 17.48
C SER A 93 -8.28 -6.53 17.00
N GLU A 94 -7.22 -5.91 17.51
CA GLU A 94 -6.80 -4.56 17.10
C GLU A 94 -5.98 -4.58 15.81
N GLN A 95 -5.25 -5.67 15.55
CA GLN A 95 -4.64 -5.93 14.24
C GLN A 95 -5.72 -6.08 13.16
N ALA A 96 -6.79 -6.84 13.45
CA ALA A 96 -7.92 -6.99 12.56
C ALA A 96 -8.68 -5.67 12.33
N ARG A 97 -8.89 -4.86 13.39
CA ARG A 97 -9.51 -3.53 13.27
C ARG A 97 -8.69 -2.55 12.42
N ARG A 98 -7.36 -2.57 12.53
CA ARG A 98 -6.49 -1.76 11.65
C ARG A 98 -6.51 -2.25 10.22
N ALA A 99 -6.47 -3.56 9.97
CA ALA A 99 -6.54 -4.11 8.62
C ALA A 99 -7.86 -3.74 7.90
N VAL A 100 -8.97 -3.66 8.64
CA VAL A 100 -10.27 -3.19 8.13
C VAL A 100 -10.33 -1.66 8.03
N GLY A 101 -9.60 -0.95 8.88
CA GLY A 101 -9.57 0.51 8.97
C GLY A 101 -8.53 1.21 8.10
N GLU A 102 -7.85 0.50 7.20
CA GLU A 102 -6.81 1.05 6.34
C GLU A 102 -7.00 0.66 4.87
N VAL A 103 -6.64 1.57 3.96
CA VAL A 103 -6.65 1.32 2.52
C VAL A 103 -5.29 1.63 1.90
N ALA A 104 -4.88 0.84 0.91
CA ALA A 104 -3.65 1.07 0.17
C ALA A 104 -3.74 2.38 -0.62
N VAL A 105 -2.70 3.22 -0.49
CA VAL A 105 -2.56 4.49 -1.20
C VAL A 105 -1.14 4.59 -1.77
N PRO A 106 -0.84 5.59 -2.62
CA PRO A 106 0.53 5.79 -3.10
C PRO A 106 1.53 5.82 -1.95
N TYR A 107 2.55 4.96 -2.07
CA TYR A 107 3.68 4.86 -1.13
C TYR A 107 3.31 4.50 0.32
N GLY A 108 2.11 3.99 0.60
CA GLY A 108 1.73 3.62 1.96
C GLY A 108 0.25 3.25 2.13
N ARG A 109 -0.30 3.61 3.29
CA ARG A 109 -1.68 3.31 3.70
C ARG A 109 -2.37 4.57 4.21
N CYS A 110 -3.69 4.57 4.13
CA CYS A 110 -4.55 5.63 4.63
C CYS A 110 -5.56 5.05 5.61
N SER A 111 -5.68 5.66 6.80
CA SER A 111 -6.60 5.25 7.85
C SER A 111 -7.83 6.17 7.99
N GLU A 112 -8.09 7.05 7.01
CA GLU A 112 -9.22 7.97 7.04
C GLU A 112 -10.53 7.22 6.77
N PRO A 113 -11.50 7.13 7.71
CA PRO A 113 -12.66 6.25 7.59
C PRO A 113 -13.47 6.46 6.31
N SER A 114 -13.69 7.71 5.89
CA SER A 114 -14.43 8.01 4.66
C SER A 114 -13.69 7.50 3.42
N ASN A 115 -12.38 7.74 3.34
CA ASN A 115 -11.57 7.28 2.21
C ASN A 115 -11.38 5.75 2.22
N VAL A 116 -11.32 5.13 3.38
CA VAL A 116 -11.28 3.67 3.55
C VAL A 116 -12.58 3.05 3.04
N ALA A 117 -13.74 3.60 3.43
CA ALA A 117 -15.04 3.16 2.92
C ALA A 117 -15.14 3.31 1.39
N ALA A 118 -14.53 4.36 0.84
CA ALA A 118 -14.44 4.59 -0.61
C ALA A 118 -13.30 3.83 -1.32
N SER A 119 -12.62 2.88 -0.64
CA SER A 119 -11.51 2.11 -1.22
C SER A 119 -10.39 2.99 -1.83
N GLY A 120 -10.10 4.13 -1.18
CA GLY A 120 -9.04 5.04 -1.58
C GLY A 120 -9.38 5.96 -2.75
N GLN A 121 -10.62 5.95 -3.24
CA GLN A 121 -11.03 6.67 -4.45
C GLN A 121 -11.62 8.07 -4.20
N ASP A 122 -11.90 8.44 -2.94
CA ASP A 122 -12.62 9.68 -2.59
C ASP A 122 -11.74 10.70 -1.84
N CYS A 123 -10.42 10.50 -1.81
CA CYS A 123 -9.53 11.39 -1.09
C CYS A 123 -9.44 12.77 -1.76
N PRO A 124 -9.74 13.88 -1.05
CA PRO A 124 -9.65 15.23 -1.62
C PRO A 124 -8.21 15.69 -1.87
N LEU A 125 -7.23 15.15 -1.13
CA LEU A 125 -5.81 15.46 -1.28
C LEU A 125 -5.09 14.62 -2.34
N ARG A 126 -5.84 13.89 -3.17
CA ARG A 126 -5.41 12.89 -4.18
C ARG A 126 -3.91 12.97 -4.56
N PHE A 127 -3.19 11.88 -4.32
CA PHE A 127 -1.73 11.73 -4.54
C PHE A 127 -0.80 12.53 -3.62
N ARG A 128 -1.28 13.39 -2.73
CA ARG A 128 -0.47 14.12 -1.72
C ARG A 128 -0.45 13.42 -0.35
N CYS A 129 -0.44 12.08 -0.34
CA CYS A 129 -0.60 11.29 0.88
C CYS A 129 0.47 11.60 1.94
N VAL A 130 1.72 11.85 1.54
CA VAL A 130 2.83 12.21 2.45
C VAL A 130 2.55 13.51 3.24
N GLY A 131 1.62 14.35 2.79
CA GLY A 131 1.16 15.54 3.52
C GLY A 131 0.03 15.28 4.53
N CYS A 132 -0.70 14.16 4.40
CA CYS A 132 -1.95 13.89 5.12
C CYS A 132 -1.72 13.28 6.51
N GLY A 133 -2.51 13.69 7.51
CA GLY A 133 -2.45 13.16 8.89
C GLY A 133 -2.81 11.68 9.02
N HIS A 134 -3.59 11.13 8.09
CA HIS A 134 -4.03 9.73 8.08
C HIS A 134 -3.08 8.80 7.31
N TYR A 135 -1.97 9.33 6.81
CA TYR A 135 -1.00 8.57 6.03
C TYR A 135 0.03 7.91 6.93
N SER A 136 0.30 6.64 6.63
CA SER A 136 1.41 5.89 7.18
C SER A 136 2.14 5.13 6.07
N THR A 137 3.42 4.88 6.28
CA THR A 137 4.25 4.06 5.40
C THR A 137 4.98 2.98 6.19
N ASP A 138 5.56 2.03 5.50
CA ASP A 138 6.40 0.99 6.09
C ASP A 138 7.67 0.80 5.24
N VAL A 139 8.66 0.11 5.80
CA VAL A 139 9.95 -0.15 5.13
C VAL A 139 9.81 -0.77 3.74
N SER A 140 8.71 -1.46 3.44
CA SER A 140 8.52 -2.06 2.12
C SER A 140 8.28 -1.03 1.01
N TYR A 141 7.92 0.21 1.36
CA TYR A 141 7.75 1.31 0.41
C TYR A 141 9.00 2.16 0.22
N LEU A 142 10.08 1.94 1.00
CA LEU A 142 11.30 2.75 0.92
C LEU A 142 11.84 2.91 -0.51
N PRO A 143 11.98 1.84 -1.33
CA PRO A 143 12.51 2.01 -2.69
C PRO A 143 11.53 2.70 -3.64
N ASP A 144 10.22 2.66 -3.34
CA ASP A 144 9.21 3.38 -4.11
C ASP A 144 9.22 4.88 -3.75
N LEU A 145 9.47 5.23 -2.49
CA LEU A 145 9.69 6.60 -2.02
C LEU A 145 10.98 7.19 -2.60
N GLU A 146 12.08 6.43 -2.64
CA GLU A 146 13.34 6.87 -3.27
C GLU A 146 13.15 7.14 -4.77
N ARG A 147 12.42 6.26 -5.47
CA ARG A 147 12.08 6.48 -6.88
C ARG A 147 11.22 7.74 -7.04
N HIS A 148 10.21 7.92 -6.18
CA HIS A 148 9.37 9.11 -6.22
C HIS A 148 10.18 10.39 -6.02
N LEU A 149 11.12 10.41 -5.07
CA LEU A 149 12.03 11.53 -4.88
C LEU A 149 12.87 11.81 -6.12
N ALA A 150 13.49 10.77 -6.70
CA ALA A 150 14.28 10.91 -7.92
C ALA A 150 13.43 11.45 -9.09
N ASP A 151 12.19 10.99 -9.21
CA ASP A 151 11.22 11.45 -10.20
C ASP A 151 10.84 12.94 -10.00
N LEU A 152 10.61 13.39 -8.76
CA LEU A 152 10.36 14.80 -8.44
C LEU A 152 11.55 15.69 -8.83
N LEU A 153 12.78 15.26 -8.50
CA LEU A 153 13.99 16.01 -8.82
C LEU A 153 14.23 16.08 -10.33
N ARG A 154 14.12 14.95 -11.03
CA ARG A 154 14.24 14.90 -12.50
C ARG A 154 13.19 15.78 -13.17
N TYR A 155 11.96 15.77 -12.67
CA TYR A 155 10.89 16.58 -13.24
C TYR A 155 11.12 18.07 -13.01
N ARG A 156 11.59 18.47 -11.81
CA ARG A 156 12.00 19.85 -11.52
C ARG A 156 13.11 20.32 -12.46
N GLU A 157 14.17 19.54 -12.61
CA GLU A 157 15.30 19.84 -13.51
C GLU A 157 14.82 20.03 -14.95
N ARG A 158 13.98 19.11 -15.44
CA ARG A 158 13.42 19.20 -16.80
C ARG A 158 12.58 20.46 -17.01
N LEU A 159 11.72 20.81 -16.06
CA LEU A 159 10.90 22.02 -16.15
C LEU A 159 11.76 23.29 -16.22
N VAL A 160 12.78 23.39 -15.34
CA VAL A 160 13.66 24.57 -15.30
C VAL A 160 14.52 24.68 -16.55
N ALA A 161 15.02 23.57 -17.09
CA ALA A 161 16.01 23.60 -18.17
C ALA A 161 15.41 23.63 -19.59
N THR A 162 14.21 23.05 -19.80
CA THR A 162 13.75 22.73 -21.17
C THR A 162 12.35 23.23 -21.52
N VAL A 163 11.59 23.72 -20.55
CA VAL A 163 10.19 24.11 -20.79
C VAL A 163 10.08 25.62 -20.89
N ASP A 164 9.88 26.07 -22.12
CA ASP A 164 9.47 27.44 -22.41
C ASP A 164 7.96 27.55 -22.15
N ALA A 165 7.59 28.18 -21.03
CA ALA A 165 6.22 28.36 -20.59
C ALA A 165 6.10 29.63 -19.75
N ASP A 166 4.88 30.17 -19.70
CA ASP A 166 4.56 31.32 -18.85
C ASP A 166 4.92 31.05 -17.38
N GLU A 167 5.26 32.10 -16.65
CA GLU A 167 5.70 32.02 -15.25
C GLU A 167 4.66 31.35 -14.34
N TRP A 168 3.38 31.68 -14.52
CA TRP A 168 2.30 31.07 -13.73
C TRP A 168 2.22 29.55 -13.94
N ALA A 169 2.35 29.08 -15.18
CA ALA A 169 2.27 27.65 -15.53
C ALA A 169 3.49 26.88 -15.01
N ARG A 170 4.69 27.51 -15.04
CA ARG A 170 5.89 26.94 -14.44
C ARG A 170 5.76 26.80 -12.93
N ASN A 171 5.24 27.83 -12.25
CA ASN A 171 5.06 27.81 -10.80
C ASN A 171 4.05 26.75 -10.34
N GLU A 172 2.96 26.55 -11.07
CA GLU A 172 1.98 25.48 -10.75
C GLU A 172 2.51 24.07 -11.05
N ALA A 173 3.29 23.91 -12.13
CA ALA A 173 3.83 22.62 -12.53
C ALA A 173 5.04 22.20 -11.69
N LEU A 174 5.79 23.14 -11.12
CA LEU A 174 6.98 22.84 -10.32
C LEU A 174 6.60 22.04 -9.06
N PRO A 175 7.27 20.89 -8.81
CA PRO A 175 7.16 20.23 -7.52
C PRO A 175 7.48 21.19 -6.37
N SER A 176 6.64 21.16 -5.34
CA SER A 176 6.88 21.97 -4.16
C SER A 176 8.15 21.52 -3.43
N ASP A 177 8.98 22.48 -3.04
CA ASP A 177 10.14 22.22 -2.17
C ASP A 177 9.70 21.56 -0.84
N GLU A 178 8.49 21.85 -0.35
CA GLU A 178 7.95 21.21 0.85
C GLU A 178 7.71 19.72 0.65
N GLU A 179 7.21 19.31 -0.53
CA GLU A 179 6.98 17.91 -0.88
C GLU A 179 8.32 17.18 -0.96
N ILE A 180 9.28 17.73 -1.70
CA ILE A 180 10.62 17.16 -1.84
C ILE A 180 11.27 16.99 -0.46
N ASN A 181 11.22 18.03 0.38
CA ASN A 181 11.82 18.00 1.71
C ASN A 181 11.08 17.05 2.67
N ARG A 182 9.78 16.84 2.51
CA ARG A 182 9.03 15.83 3.28
C ARG A 182 9.44 14.42 2.89
N VAL A 183 9.45 14.13 1.59
CA VAL A 183 9.82 12.79 1.09
C VAL A 183 11.27 12.46 1.47
N ARG A 184 12.20 13.41 1.33
CA ARG A 184 13.60 13.27 1.80
C ARG A 184 13.67 12.91 3.28
N ARG A 185 13.08 13.75 4.14
CA ARG A 185 13.09 13.51 5.59
C ARG A 185 12.49 12.16 5.97
N LEU A 186 11.41 11.75 5.32
CA LEU A 186 10.80 10.45 5.56
C LEU A 186 11.75 9.31 5.18
N ILE A 187 12.38 9.38 4.00
CA ILE A 187 13.40 8.40 3.56
C ILE A 187 14.56 8.34 4.56
N ASP A 188 15.10 9.49 4.96
CA ASP A 188 16.24 9.57 5.87
C ASP A 188 15.90 8.96 7.24
N ARG A 189 14.69 9.21 7.75
CA ARG A 189 14.20 8.61 9.01
C ARG A 189 14.04 7.10 8.91
N VAL A 190 13.47 6.60 7.82
CA VAL A 190 13.31 5.16 7.60
C VAL A 190 14.69 4.47 7.50
N LYS A 191 15.65 5.11 6.82
CA LYS A 191 17.03 4.59 6.71
C LYS A 191 17.75 4.59 8.06
N ALA A 192 17.68 5.69 8.81
CA ALA A 192 18.28 5.77 10.14
C ALA A 192 17.76 4.65 11.06
N ASP A 193 16.44 4.43 11.08
CA ASP A 193 15.84 3.34 11.86
C ASP A 193 16.25 1.94 11.38
N LEU A 194 16.62 1.76 10.11
CA LEU A 194 17.18 0.50 9.57
C LEU A 194 18.67 0.33 9.89
N ASP A 195 19.40 1.44 9.98
CA ASP A 195 20.83 1.45 10.31
C ASP A 195 21.07 1.23 11.82
N ASP A 196 20.08 1.54 12.65
CA ASP A 196 20.09 1.26 14.10
C ASP A 196 19.83 -0.22 14.45
N LEU A 197 19.46 -1.05 13.46
CA LEU A 197 19.22 -2.48 13.66
C LEU A 197 20.51 -3.29 13.67
N THR A 198 20.46 -4.47 14.31
CA THR A 198 21.53 -5.47 14.15
C THR A 198 21.56 -6.00 12.71
N ASP A 199 22.71 -6.51 12.27
CA ASP A 199 22.85 -7.10 10.94
C ASP A 199 21.85 -8.25 10.70
N GLU A 200 21.55 -9.02 11.76
CA GLU A 200 20.57 -10.11 11.72
C GLU A 200 19.15 -9.56 11.53
N ASP A 201 18.71 -8.62 12.38
CA ASP A 201 17.38 -8.01 12.28
C ASP A 201 17.17 -7.30 10.94
N ARG A 202 18.22 -6.62 10.45
CA ARG A 202 18.24 -5.94 9.16
C ARG A 202 18.02 -6.93 8.02
N ALA A 203 18.78 -8.03 7.98
CA ALA A 203 18.64 -9.05 6.95
C ALA A 203 17.24 -9.67 6.94
N GLU A 204 16.67 -9.93 8.12
CA GLU A 204 15.32 -10.47 8.23
C GLU A 204 14.24 -9.49 7.74
N ILE A 205 14.38 -8.19 8.03
CA ILE A 205 13.47 -7.14 7.55
C ILE A 205 13.59 -6.94 6.04
N GLU A 206 14.79 -7.04 5.48
CA GLU A 206 15.03 -6.97 4.03
C GLU A 206 14.38 -8.16 3.31
N GLU A 207 14.50 -9.37 3.85
CA GLU A 207 13.83 -10.55 3.31
C GLU A 207 12.30 -10.40 3.36
N ALA A 208 11.76 -9.99 4.51
CA ALA A 208 10.33 -9.74 4.69
C ALA A 208 9.82 -8.68 3.69
N THR A 209 10.58 -7.60 3.52
CA THR A 209 10.30 -6.55 2.53
C THR A 209 10.27 -7.12 1.11
N ALA A 210 11.24 -7.95 0.73
CA ALA A 210 11.27 -8.57 -0.59
C ALA A 210 10.07 -9.51 -0.84
N VAL A 211 9.59 -10.21 0.19
CA VAL A 211 8.36 -11.03 0.11
C VAL A 211 7.12 -10.14 -0.08
N VAL A 212 6.96 -9.09 0.73
CA VAL A 212 5.83 -8.16 0.63
C VAL A 212 5.79 -7.46 -0.73
N ARG A 213 6.93 -6.95 -1.21
CA ARG A 213 7.02 -6.23 -2.50
C ARG A 213 6.70 -7.11 -3.69
N ARG A 214 7.23 -8.34 -3.75
CA ARG A 214 6.94 -9.29 -4.86
C ARG A 214 5.45 -9.55 -5.01
N ASN A 215 4.74 -9.65 -3.89
CA ASN A 215 3.30 -9.88 -3.90
C ASN A 215 2.52 -8.62 -4.30
N ARG A 216 2.91 -7.45 -3.78
CA ARG A 216 2.31 -6.16 -4.16
C ARG A 216 2.43 -5.90 -5.67
N THR A 217 3.60 -6.14 -6.28
CA THR A 217 3.78 -5.99 -7.72
C THR A 217 2.95 -6.99 -8.55
N ARG A 218 2.64 -8.18 -8.02
CA ARG A 218 1.81 -9.19 -8.70
C ARG A 218 0.32 -8.91 -8.62
N ILE A 219 -0.17 -8.40 -7.49
CA ILE A 219 -1.60 -8.24 -7.21
C ILE A 219 -2.10 -6.84 -7.63
N THR A 220 -1.25 -5.83 -7.55
CA THR A 220 -1.65 -4.44 -7.79
C THR A 220 -0.88 -3.82 -8.95
N SER A 221 -1.55 -3.63 -10.10
CA SER A 221 -1.36 -2.38 -10.85
C SER A 221 -2.18 -1.32 -10.13
N LEU A 222 -1.76 -0.94 -8.92
CA LEU A 222 -2.18 0.35 -8.38
C LEU A 222 -1.89 1.35 -9.48
N GLY A 223 -2.85 2.23 -9.79
CA GLY A 223 -2.63 3.41 -10.63
C GLY A 223 -1.63 4.34 -9.95
N MET A 224 -0.41 3.83 -9.73
CA MET A 224 0.75 4.54 -9.27
C MET A 224 0.86 5.73 -10.18
N PRO A 225 0.99 6.95 -9.64
CA PRO A 225 1.11 8.14 -10.46
C PRO A 225 2.36 8.00 -11.35
N ARG A 226 2.16 7.50 -12.56
CA ARG A 226 3.10 7.57 -13.67
C ARG A 226 3.04 9.01 -14.09
N ILE A 227 4.00 9.81 -13.63
CA ILE A 227 4.10 11.26 -13.82
C ILE A 227 3.38 11.73 -15.09
N ARG A 228 2.13 12.11 -14.88
CA ARG A 228 1.35 13.14 -15.56
C ARG A 228 0.44 13.63 -14.47
N GLN A 229 0.87 14.65 -13.74
CA GLN A 229 -0.04 15.40 -12.89
C GLN A 229 -1.16 15.95 -13.79
N PRO A 230 -2.44 15.61 -13.56
CA PRO A 230 -3.54 16.38 -14.10
C PRO A 230 -3.74 17.62 -13.23
N LEU A 231 -4.04 18.73 -13.91
CA LEU A 231 -4.20 20.11 -13.44
C LEU A 231 -5.11 20.28 -12.21
N PRO A 232 -4.94 21.36 -11.41
CA PRO A 232 -5.90 21.72 -10.38
C PRO A 232 -7.30 21.94 -10.98
N ASP A 233 -8.32 21.44 -10.29
CA ASP A 233 -9.71 21.59 -10.70
C ASP A 233 -10.15 23.05 -10.46
N ILE A 234 -9.97 23.88 -11.48
CA ILE A 234 -10.51 25.25 -11.51
C ILE A 234 -11.99 25.15 -11.87
N ARG A 235 -12.83 24.87 -10.87
CA ARG A 235 -14.26 25.18 -10.95
C ARG A 235 -14.70 25.97 -9.72
N PRO A 236 -14.63 27.31 -9.78
CA PRO A 236 -15.39 28.14 -8.88
C PRO A 236 -16.88 28.11 -9.32
N GLU A 237 -17.76 27.96 -8.33
CA GLU A 237 -19.19 28.28 -8.34
C GLU A 237 -20.18 27.32 -9.05
N ARG A 238 -20.95 26.61 -8.23
CA ARG A 238 -22.37 26.36 -8.50
C ARG A 238 -23.18 27.41 -7.75
N THR A 239 -23.61 28.45 -8.46
CA THR A 239 -24.71 29.31 -8.04
C THR A 239 -26.04 28.69 -8.52
N ALA A 240 -27.01 28.71 -7.61
CA ALA A 240 -28.45 28.37 -7.70
C ALA A 240 -28.84 27.02 -8.35
#